data_AF-A0A0N7LU41-F1
#
_entry.id   AF-A0A0N7LU41-F1
#
_cell.length_a   1.000
_cell.length_b   1.000
_cell.length_c   1.000
_cell.angle_alpha   90.00
_cell.angle_beta   90.00
_cell.angle_gamma   90.00
#
_symmetry.space_group_name_H-M   'P 1'
#
loop_
_entity.id
_entity.type
_entity.pdbx_description
1 polymer ?
#
loop_
_entity_poly.entity_id
_entity_poly.type
_entity_poly.pdbx_seq_one_letter_code
_entity_poly.pdbx_strand_id
1 'polypeptide(L)'
;MFLHLGLRLRIFLFFALVALGGIAAIFAGLYVGYLKALSGDLLSAFVQAGTIAAFGILGLAAGVWLLFDEHVAKPIERLSARLRVGAHAGVSGGIDDGAARYLGDLGPAAEAVTRQLSENALDSAGEIALKTEQLRQEMNRLTALLSDIPVAMVLINARHQIVLYDSQSAAVLGQVHTPRLNASIFDYFKRAAIETAWAKLIKTGQEVAFTANGAEGEQDFELRMKPLDQGSGYMLIIDEAHATIEPEAARPLIYDFDLLQLAEGSSADETRLSDLTFVVFDSETTGLLPHKDEIVQLGALRVVRGKIVQGEALDMLVNPMMPIPPGSTRVHGITDAMVVDAAPIDRAVNAFHKFAHDAVIVAHNAPFDMAFMHRHGNRLGLSWDHPVLDTVLASAVLFGASESHTLDALCDRLGVEIPVSQRHSAMGDARATALVLCRMLPMLEARGIATFGNLLAEMRKHGRMLKDLN
;
A
#
# COMPACT_ATOMS: atom_id res chain seq x y z
N MET A 1 -24.80 -11.98 -35.17
CA MET A 1 -24.90 -13.38 -35.66
C MET A 1 -23.92 -14.34 -34.95
N PHE A 2 -22.66 -13.97 -34.66
CA PHE A 2 -21.69 -14.85 -33.97
C PHE A 2 -21.81 -14.97 -32.44
N LEU A 3 -22.65 -14.16 -31.79
CA LEU A 3 -22.78 -14.13 -30.33
C LEU A 3 -23.64 -15.26 -29.74
N HIS A 4 -24.43 -15.96 -30.56
CA HIS A 4 -25.26 -17.10 -30.12
C HIS A 4 -24.54 -18.45 -30.20
N LEU A 5 -23.29 -18.50 -30.69
CA LEU A 5 -22.52 -19.74 -30.70
C LEU A 5 -21.85 -19.96 -29.34
N GLY A 6 -21.91 -21.20 -28.83
CA GLY A 6 -21.24 -21.58 -27.60
C GLY A 6 -19.73 -21.29 -27.66
N LEU A 7 -19.11 -20.97 -26.52
CA LEU A 7 -17.69 -20.61 -26.42
C LEU A 7 -16.77 -21.65 -27.09
N ARG A 8 -17.04 -22.93 -26.87
CA ARG A 8 -16.30 -24.05 -27.51
C ARG A 8 -16.35 -24.01 -29.04
N LEU A 9 -17.49 -23.67 -29.62
CA LEU A 9 -17.66 -23.62 -31.07
C LEU A 9 -16.98 -22.38 -31.67
N ARG A 10 -16.99 -21.25 -30.95
CA ARG A 10 -16.21 -20.06 -31.32
C ARG A 10 -14.71 -20.34 -31.31
N ILE A 11 -14.21 -20.99 -30.25
CA ILE A 11 -12.80 -21.39 -30.14
C ILE A 11 -12.45 -22.36 -31.29
N PHE A 12 -13.30 -23.34 -31.57
CA PHE A 12 -13.08 -24.26 -32.70
C PHE A 12 -13.01 -23.55 -34.05
N LEU A 13 -13.97 -22.66 -34.35
CA LEU A 13 -13.99 -21.89 -35.60
C LEU A 13 -12.77 -20.98 -35.72
N PHE A 14 -12.28 -20.43 -34.61
CA PHE A 14 -11.05 -19.66 -34.56
C PHE A 14 -9.83 -20.51 -34.94
N PHE A 15 -9.64 -21.67 -34.32
CA PHE A 15 -8.54 -22.59 -34.68
C PHE A 15 -8.65 -23.09 -36.14
N ALA A 16 -9.87 -23.31 -36.65
CA ALA A 16 -10.09 -23.65 -38.05
C ALA A 16 -9.66 -22.51 -38.99
N LEU A 17 -9.94 -21.25 -38.64
CA LEU A 17 -9.48 -20.08 -39.40
C LEU A 17 -7.96 -19.96 -39.42
N VAL A 18 -7.30 -20.20 -38.28
CA VAL A 18 -5.83 -20.21 -38.17
C VAL A 18 -5.22 -21.28 -39.07
N ALA A 19 -5.76 -22.50 -39.04
CA ALA A 19 -5.31 -23.59 -39.89
C ALA A 19 -5.47 -23.26 -41.38
N LEU A 20 -6.63 -22.72 -41.79
CA LEU A 20 -6.89 -22.30 -43.16
C LEU A 20 -5.95 -21.16 -43.61
N GLY A 21 -5.72 -20.17 -42.75
CA GLY A 21 -4.80 -19.06 -43.03
C GLY A 21 -3.34 -19.52 -43.17
N GLY A 22 -2.89 -20.45 -42.34
CA GLY A 22 -1.58 -21.07 -42.46
C GLY A 22 -1.43 -21.85 -43.78
N ILE A 23 -2.44 -22.63 -44.14
CA ILE A 23 -2.50 -23.34 -45.43
C ILE A 23 -2.42 -22.34 -46.60
N ALA A 24 -3.18 -21.24 -46.55
CA ALA A 24 -3.16 -20.21 -47.59
C ALA A 24 -1.79 -19.52 -47.72
N ALA A 25 -1.11 -19.24 -46.60
CA ALA A 25 0.24 -18.66 -46.60
C ALA A 25 1.26 -19.61 -47.26
N ILE A 26 1.16 -20.91 -46.99
CA ILE A 26 2.00 -21.94 -47.65
C ILE A 26 1.71 -21.96 -49.15
N PHE A 27 0.44 -22.01 -49.56
CA PHE A 27 0.07 -21.99 -50.98
C PHE A 27 0.52 -20.73 -51.71
N ALA A 28 0.40 -19.56 -51.08
CA ALA A 28 0.88 -18.30 -51.63
C ALA A 28 2.41 -18.31 -51.80
N GLY A 29 3.15 -18.79 -50.81
CA GLY A 29 4.60 -18.98 -50.90
C GLY A 29 4.98 -19.92 -52.05
N LEU A 30 4.34 -21.09 -52.13
CA LEU A 30 4.57 -22.07 -53.20
C LEU A 30 4.24 -21.52 -54.58
N TYR A 31 3.17 -20.74 -54.72
CA TYR A 31 2.77 -20.12 -55.99
C TYR A 31 3.80 -19.10 -56.47
N VAL A 32 4.28 -18.23 -55.57
CA VAL A 32 5.35 -17.27 -55.89
C VAL A 32 6.66 -18.00 -56.22
N GLY A 33 6.98 -19.07 -55.48
CA GLY A 33 8.12 -19.94 -55.78
C GLY A 33 8.02 -20.57 -57.17
N TYR A 34 6.86 -21.12 -57.54
CA TYR A 34 6.63 -21.72 -58.84
C TYR A 34 6.85 -20.72 -59.99
N LEU A 35 6.30 -19.50 -59.87
CA LEU A 35 6.49 -18.44 -60.86
C LEU A 35 7.97 -18.07 -61.06
N LYS A 36 8.78 -18.17 -60.01
CA LYS A 36 10.21 -17.90 -60.06
C LYS A 36 11.06 -19.10 -60.49
N ALA A 37 10.62 -20.32 -60.23
CA ALA A 37 11.28 -21.52 -60.73
C ALA A 37 11.25 -21.56 -62.28
N LEU A 38 10.21 -21.00 -62.89
CA LEU A 38 10.09 -20.83 -64.34
C LEU A 38 11.17 -19.90 -64.95
N SER A 39 11.87 -19.07 -64.16
CA SER A 39 12.98 -18.23 -64.63
C SER A 39 14.37 -18.90 -64.54
N GLY A 40 14.45 -20.17 -64.13
CA GLY A 40 15.66 -20.99 -64.25
C GLY A 40 16.54 -21.11 -62.99
N ASP A 41 16.22 -20.40 -61.90
CA ASP A 41 16.94 -20.48 -60.62
C ASP A 41 16.06 -21.12 -59.55
N LEU A 42 16.13 -22.46 -59.47
CA LEU A 42 15.33 -23.28 -58.56
C LEU A 42 15.64 -23.00 -57.08
N LEU A 43 16.90 -22.74 -56.74
CA LEU A 43 17.30 -22.55 -55.35
C LEU A 43 16.69 -21.27 -54.78
N SER A 44 16.76 -20.14 -55.52
CA SER A 44 16.15 -18.89 -55.06
C SER A 44 14.62 -18.96 -55.03
N ALA A 45 14.01 -19.73 -55.92
CA ALA A 45 12.56 -19.97 -55.93
C ALA A 45 12.06 -20.68 -54.65
N PHE A 46 12.74 -21.76 -54.22
CA PHE A 46 12.37 -22.46 -52.98
C PHE A 46 12.64 -21.63 -51.73
N VAL A 47 13.78 -20.92 -51.68
CA VAL A 47 14.12 -20.05 -50.54
C VAL A 47 13.08 -18.93 -50.41
N GLN A 48 12.67 -18.31 -51.51
CA GLN A 48 11.67 -17.24 -51.48
C GLN A 48 10.27 -17.75 -51.09
N ALA A 49 9.86 -18.92 -51.60
CA ALA A 49 8.61 -19.57 -51.21
C ALA A 49 8.55 -19.86 -49.70
N GLY A 50 9.63 -20.46 -49.17
CA GLY A 50 9.75 -20.75 -47.74
C GLY A 50 9.75 -19.49 -46.89
N THR A 51 10.43 -18.43 -47.35
CA THR A 51 10.48 -17.14 -46.66
C THR A 51 9.10 -16.49 -46.57
N ILE A 52 8.37 -16.42 -47.70
CA ILE A 52 7.02 -15.84 -47.74
C ILE A 52 6.05 -16.64 -46.86
N ALA A 53 6.08 -17.97 -46.93
CA ALA A 53 5.24 -18.82 -46.09
C ALA A 53 5.58 -18.65 -44.60
N ALA A 54 6.87 -18.60 -44.24
CA ALA A 54 7.31 -18.42 -42.87
C ALA A 54 6.87 -17.06 -42.30
N PHE A 55 7.08 -15.96 -43.02
CA PHE A 55 6.61 -14.64 -42.60
C PHE A 55 5.08 -14.56 -42.53
N GLY A 56 4.37 -15.20 -43.47
CA GLY A 56 2.91 -15.26 -43.46
C GLY A 56 2.36 -16.01 -42.25
N ILE A 57 2.94 -17.16 -41.91
CA ILE A 57 2.56 -17.94 -40.72
C ILE A 57 2.90 -17.17 -39.45
N LEU A 58 4.07 -16.51 -39.38
CA LEU A 58 4.49 -15.74 -38.21
C LEU A 58 3.58 -14.53 -38.00
N GLY A 59 3.24 -13.79 -39.05
CA GLY A 59 2.28 -12.69 -38.99
C GLY A 59 0.88 -13.13 -38.57
N LEU A 60 0.41 -14.29 -39.08
CA LEU A 60 -0.85 -14.88 -38.67
C LEU A 60 -0.82 -15.30 -37.19
N ALA A 61 0.25 -15.94 -36.72
CA ALA A 61 0.42 -16.31 -35.32
C ALA A 61 0.44 -15.09 -34.39
N ALA A 62 1.14 -14.02 -34.77
CA ALA A 62 1.18 -12.78 -34.01
C ALA A 62 -0.21 -12.09 -33.97
N GLY A 63 -0.92 -12.03 -35.10
CA GLY A 63 -2.27 -11.46 -35.15
C GLY A 63 -3.30 -12.25 -34.34
N VAL A 64 -3.20 -13.58 -34.37
CA VAL A 64 -4.01 -14.50 -33.55
C VAL A 64 -3.74 -14.31 -32.08
N TRP A 65 -2.46 -14.19 -31.70
CA TRP A 65 -2.07 -13.90 -30.31
C TRP A 65 -2.64 -12.57 -29.83
N LEU A 66 -2.53 -11.50 -30.63
CA LEU A 66 -3.11 -10.19 -30.30
C LEU A 66 -4.63 -10.25 -30.12
N LEU A 67 -5.35 -10.96 -31.00
CA LEU A 67 -6.79 -11.13 -30.89
C LEU A 67 -7.18 -11.91 -29.63
N PHE A 68 -6.43 -12.96 -29.29
CA PHE A 68 -6.67 -13.76 -28.09
C PHE A 68 -6.38 -12.96 -26.81
N ASP A 69 -5.27 -12.21 -26.79
CA ASP A 69 -4.88 -11.38 -25.66
C ASP A 69 -5.94 -10.30 -25.37
N GLU A 70 -6.40 -9.60 -26.42
CA GLU A 70 -7.36 -8.50 -26.30
C GLU A 70 -8.78 -8.97 -25.93
N HIS A 71 -9.24 -10.09 -26.48
CA HIS A 71 -10.63 -10.53 -26.32
C HIS A 71 -10.83 -11.65 -25.30
N VAL A 72 -9.76 -12.28 -24.81
CA VAL A 72 -9.86 -13.39 -23.85
C VAL A 72 -8.99 -13.13 -22.62
N ALA A 73 -7.68 -12.93 -22.78
CA ALA A 73 -6.77 -12.82 -21.64
C ALA A 73 -7.06 -11.59 -20.77
N LYS A 74 -7.03 -10.38 -21.35
CA LYS A 74 -7.32 -9.14 -20.63
C LYS A 74 -8.73 -9.12 -20.00
N PRO A 75 -9.80 -9.54 -20.69
CA PRO A 75 -11.13 -9.66 -20.06
C PRO A 75 -11.19 -10.62 -18.87
N ILE A 76 -10.52 -11.77 -18.93
CA ILE A 76 -10.46 -12.71 -17.80
C ILE A 76 -9.74 -12.06 -16.62
N GLU A 77 -8.60 -11.40 -16.85
CA GLU A 77 -7.86 -10.70 -15.82
C GLU A 77 -8.73 -9.63 -15.14
N ARG A 78 -9.38 -8.76 -15.94
CA ARG A 78 -10.33 -7.74 -15.45
C ARG A 78 -11.47 -8.32 -14.63
N LEU A 79 -12.09 -9.40 -15.12
CA LEU A 79 -13.18 -10.08 -14.42
C LEU A 79 -12.71 -10.65 -13.08
N SER A 80 -11.57 -11.33 -13.07
CA SER A 80 -10.99 -11.90 -11.84
C SER A 80 -10.65 -10.81 -10.82
N ALA A 81 -10.14 -9.67 -11.29
CA ALA A 81 -9.77 -8.56 -10.43
C ALA A 81 -11.01 -7.88 -9.84
N ARG A 82 -12.09 -7.69 -10.63
CA ARG A 82 -13.38 -7.18 -10.13
C ARG A 82 -14.04 -8.10 -9.12
N LEU A 83 -14.03 -9.42 -9.36
CA LEU A 83 -14.56 -10.38 -8.39
C LEU A 83 -13.86 -10.28 -7.04
N ARG A 84 -12.55 -10.05 -7.07
CA ARG A 84 -11.75 -9.84 -5.87
C ARG A 84 -12.07 -8.51 -5.17
N VAL A 85 -12.26 -7.45 -5.95
CA VAL A 85 -12.73 -6.16 -5.42
C VAL A 85 -14.09 -6.32 -4.75
N GLY A 86 -15.05 -6.98 -5.40
CA GLY A 86 -16.37 -7.25 -4.82
C GLY A 86 -16.27 -8.06 -3.52
N ALA A 87 -15.45 -9.11 -3.51
CA ALA A 87 -15.30 -10.00 -2.35
C ALA A 87 -14.61 -9.33 -1.13
N HIS A 88 -13.65 -8.43 -1.34
CA HIS A 88 -12.83 -7.86 -0.25
C HIS A 88 -13.10 -6.38 0.04
N ALA A 89 -13.59 -5.61 -0.92
CA ALA A 89 -13.91 -4.19 -0.73
C ALA A 89 -15.42 -3.91 -0.60
N GLY A 90 -16.28 -4.91 -0.84
CA GLY A 90 -17.74 -4.75 -0.77
C GLY A 90 -18.31 -3.79 -1.82
N VAL A 91 -17.53 -3.47 -2.86
CA VAL A 91 -17.94 -2.55 -3.94
C VAL A 91 -18.66 -3.33 -5.02
N SER A 92 -19.96 -3.07 -5.18
CA SER A 92 -20.80 -3.66 -6.22
C SER A 92 -20.70 -2.84 -7.53
N GLY A 93 -19.56 -2.94 -8.22
CA GLY A 93 -19.46 -2.43 -9.59
C GLY A 93 -20.06 -3.44 -10.57
N GLY A 94 -21.10 -3.06 -11.33
CA GLY A 94 -21.69 -3.91 -12.35
C GLY A 94 -20.64 -4.47 -13.33
N ILE A 95 -20.78 -5.72 -13.75
CA ILE A 95 -19.93 -6.28 -14.79
C ILE A 95 -20.28 -5.55 -16.08
N ASP A 96 -19.29 -4.90 -16.69
CA ASP A 96 -19.51 -4.21 -17.96
C ASP A 96 -19.76 -5.29 -19.03
N ASP A 97 -21.01 -5.38 -19.50
CA ASP A 97 -21.48 -6.34 -20.51
C ASP A 97 -20.63 -6.30 -21.79
N GLY A 98 -19.94 -5.18 -22.06
CA GLY A 98 -19.00 -5.04 -23.15
C GLY A 98 -17.73 -5.88 -22.98
N ALA A 99 -17.16 -5.91 -21.77
CA ALA A 99 -15.88 -6.55 -21.48
C ALA A 99 -16.01 -8.08 -21.37
N ALA A 100 -17.12 -8.59 -20.83
CA ALA A 100 -17.35 -10.03 -20.67
C ALA A 100 -17.99 -10.70 -21.90
N ARG A 101 -18.30 -9.96 -22.96
CA ARG A 101 -19.00 -10.44 -24.16
C ARG A 101 -18.39 -11.70 -24.79
N TYR A 102 -17.07 -11.84 -24.69
CA TYR A 102 -16.32 -12.98 -25.24
C TYR A 102 -16.12 -14.14 -24.25
N LEU A 103 -16.45 -13.95 -22.98
CA LEU A 103 -16.31 -14.95 -21.91
C LEU A 103 -17.52 -15.87 -21.77
N GLY A 104 -18.60 -15.59 -22.50
CA GLY A 104 -19.84 -16.39 -22.46
C GLY A 104 -20.52 -16.32 -21.09
N ASP A 105 -20.99 -17.45 -20.57
CA ASP A 105 -21.79 -17.53 -19.34
C ASP A 105 -20.99 -17.22 -18.06
N LEU A 106 -19.66 -17.15 -18.15
CA LEU A 106 -18.80 -16.79 -17.02
C LEU A 106 -19.08 -15.36 -16.52
N GLY A 107 -19.38 -14.42 -17.41
CA GLY A 107 -19.71 -13.05 -17.03
C GLY A 107 -20.98 -12.99 -16.18
N PRO A 108 -22.14 -13.41 -16.72
CA PRO A 108 -23.40 -13.42 -15.98
C PRO A 108 -23.38 -14.27 -14.70
N ALA A 109 -22.69 -15.42 -14.70
CA ALA A 109 -22.58 -16.27 -13.51
C ALA A 109 -21.74 -15.60 -12.42
N ALA A 110 -20.64 -14.96 -12.78
CA ALA A 110 -19.83 -14.16 -11.87
C ALA A 110 -20.64 -12.98 -11.30
N GLU A 111 -21.47 -12.33 -12.11
CA GLU A 111 -22.34 -11.24 -11.66
C GLU A 111 -23.37 -11.72 -10.63
N ALA A 112 -24.04 -12.85 -10.90
CA ALA A 112 -25.03 -13.41 -10.01
C ALA A 112 -24.45 -13.78 -8.64
N VAL A 113 -23.27 -14.42 -8.62
CA VAL A 113 -22.56 -14.77 -7.38
C VAL A 113 -22.13 -13.50 -6.63
N THR A 114 -21.60 -12.50 -7.34
CA THR A 114 -21.18 -11.23 -6.73
C THR A 114 -22.38 -10.52 -6.10
N ARG A 115 -23.52 -10.46 -6.81
CA ARG A 115 -24.75 -9.84 -6.31
C ARG A 115 -25.26 -10.53 -5.04
N GLN A 116 -25.32 -11.85 -5.05
CA GLN A 116 -25.76 -12.63 -3.88
C GLN A 116 -24.80 -12.48 -2.68
N LEU A 117 -23.48 -12.44 -2.93
CA LEU A 117 -22.49 -12.17 -1.89
C LEU A 117 -22.63 -10.75 -1.34
N SER A 118 -22.85 -9.75 -2.19
CA SER A 118 -23.08 -8.37 -1.78
C SER A 118 -24.36 -8.22 -0.95
N GLU A 119 -25.45 -8.86 -1.35
CA GLU A 119 -26.71 -8.87 -0.59
C GLU A 119 -26.52 -9.48 0.81
N ASN A 120 -25.91 -10.67 0.90
CA ASN A 120 -25.62 -11.32 2.19
C ASN A 120 -24.61 -10.51 3.04
N ALA A 121 -23.64 -9.87 2.39
CA ALA A 121 -22.66 -9.03 3.07
C ALA A 121 -23.31 -7.76 3.65
N LEU A 122 -24.26 -7.14 2.94
CA LEU A 122 -25.01 -5.97 3.44
C LEU A 122 -25.87 -6.33 4.65
N ASP A 123 -26.57 -7.46 4.61
CA ASP A 123 -27.38 -7.94 5.74
C ASP A 123 -26.52 -8.21 6.99
N SER A 124 -25.38 -8.90 6.81
CA SER A 124 -24.43 -9.16 7.89
C SER A 124 -23.77 -7.88 8.39
N ALA A 125 -23.45 -6.94 7.49
CA ALA A 125 -22.83 -5.67 7.84
C ALA A 125 -23.77 -4.80 8.71
N GLY A 126 -25.08 -4.82 8.46
CA GLY A 126 -26.06 -4.11 9.29
C GLY A 126 -26.05 -4.58 10.75
N GLU A 127 -26.06 -5.89 10.98
CA GLU A 127 -26.00 -6.46 12.33
C GLU A 127 -24.65 -6.23 13.01
N ILE A 128 -23.54 -6.37 12.27
CA ILE A 128 -22.20 -6.11 12.78
C ILE A 128 -22.02 -4.63 13.12
N ALA A 129 -22.54 -3.71 12.30
CA ALA A 129 -22.44 -2.27 12.54
C ALA A 129 -23.12 -1.87 13.85
N LEU A 130 -24.32 -2.41 14.13
CA LEU A 130 -25.03 -2.12 15.38
C LEU A 130 -24.24 -2.60 16.62
N LYS A 131 -23.70 -3.82 16.57
CA LYS A 131 -22.87 -4.38 17.66
C LYS A 131 -21.53 -3.65 17.81
N THR A 132 -20.90 -3.29 16.69
CA THR A 132 -19.63 -2.55 16.67
C THR A 132 -19.83 -1.16 17.26
N GLU A 133 -20.94 -0.48 16.94
CA GLU A 133 -21.26 0.84 17.50
C GLU A 133 -21.49 0.77 19.01
N GLN A 134 -22.21 -0.26 19.50
CA GLN A 134 -22.37 -0.48 20.94
C GLN A 134 -21.02 -0.72 21.63
N LEU A 135 -20.19 -1.62 21.10
CA LEU A 135 -18.85 -1.89 21.62
C LEU A 135 -17.97 -0.64 21.57
N ARG A 136 -18.08 0.17 20.51
CA ARG A 136 -17.33 1.42 20.36
C ARG A 136 -17.77 2.46 21.38
N GLN A 137 -19.07 2.59 21.64
CA GLN A 137 -19.59 3.49 22.68
C GLN A 137 -19.14 3.05 24.08
N GLU A 138 -19.20 1.75 24.36
CA GLU A 138 -18.75 1.19 25.63
C GLU A 138 -17.24 1.35 25.81
N MET A 139 -16.46 1.08 24.76
CA MET A 139 -15.02 1.30 24.76
C MET A 139 -14.65 2.78 24.86
N ASN A 140 -15.35 3.69 24.17
CA ASN A 140 -15.14 5.13 24.32
C ASN A 140 -15.44 5.59 25.76
N ARG A 141 -16.45 5.00 26.40
CA ARG A 141 -16.78 5.27 27.81
C ARG A 141 -15.70 4.77 28.76
N LEU A 142 -15.16 3.56 28.53
CA LEU A 142 -14.04 3.02 29.29
C LEU A 142 -12.75 3.83 29.07
N THR A 143 -12.46 4.22 27.82
CA THR A 143 -11.35 5.11 27.46
C THR A 143 -11.47 6.43 28.21
N ALA A 144 -12.65 7.07 28.22
CA ALA A 144 -12.87 8.32 28.95
C ALA A 144 -12.62 8.17 30.46
N LEU A 145 -13.02 7.04 31.06
CA LEU A 145 -12.76 6.75 32.48
C LEU A 145 -11.27 6.49 32.76
N LEU A 146 -10.56 5.82 31.84
CA LEU A 146 -9.12 5.57 31.94
C LEU A 146 -8.30 6.85 31.74
N SER A 147 -8.78 7.77 30.90
CA SER A 147 -8.15 9.06 30.65
C SER A 147 -8.13 10.00 31.85
N ASP A 148 -8.95 9.76 32.88
CA ASP A 148 -8.94 10.52 34.14
C ASP A 148 -7.85 10.05 35.11
N ILE A 149 -7.12 8.98 34.78
CA ILE A 149 -5.95 8.52 35.54
C ILE A 149 -4.73 9.37 35.11
N PRO A 150 -4.11 10.15 36.01
CA PRO A 150 -3.05 11.10 35.66
C PRO A 150 -1.68 10.41 35.56
N VAL A 151 -1.60 9.25 34.91
CA VAL A 151 -0.35 8.51 34.81
C VAL A 151 -0.18 7.98 33.39
N ALA A 152 0.95 8.28 32.77
CA ALA A 152 1.30 7.84 31.43
C ALA A 152 1.46 6.31 31.39
N MET A 153 0.59 5.61 30.64
CA MET A 153 0.59 4.15 30.54
C MET A 153 0.89 3.67 29.13
N VAL A 154 1.83 2.72 29.03
CA VAL A 154 2.21 2.04 27.80
C VAL A 154 2.08 0.53 28.00
N LEU A 155 1.32 -0.15 27.13
CA LEU A 155 1.27 -1.60 27.08
C LEU A 155 2.31 -2.13 26.10
N ILE A 156 3.10 -3.10 26.54
CA ILE A 156 4.23 -3.61 25.77
C ILE A 156 4.16 -5.14 25.71
N ASN A 157 4.38 -5.72 24.53
CA ASN A 157 4.40 -7.18 24.36
C ASN A 157 5.72 -7.80 24.87
N ALA A 158 5.79 -9.12 24.92
CA ALA A 158 7.01 -9.84 25.32
C ALA A 158 8.25 -9.58 24.41
N ARG A 159 8.05 -9.02 23.21
CA ARG A 159 9.12 -8.59 22.28
C ARG A 159 9.55 -7.13 22.50
N HIS A 160 9.10 -6.50 23.59
CA HIS A 160 9.39 -5.13 23.92
C HIS A 160 8.84 -4.11 22.91
N GLN A 161 7.73 -4.42 22.24
CA GLN A 161 7.07 -3.50 21.32
C GLN A 161 5.80 -2.91 21.90
N ILE A 162 5.53 -1.64 21.56
CA ILE A 162 4.36 -0.90 22.00
C ILE A 162 3.09 -1.47 21.35
N VAL A 163 2.15 -1.89 22.19
CA VAL A 163 0.83 -2.44 21.83
C VAL A 163 -0.28 -1.42 22.07
N LEU A 164 -0.10 -0.57 23.07
CA LEU A 164 -1.02 0.50 23.42
C LEU A 164 -0.26 1.63 24.09
N TYR A 165 -0.65 2.86 23.81
CA TYR A 165 -0.21 4.03 24.54
C TYR A 165 -1.33 5.08 24.57
N ASP A 166 -1.40 5.82 25.67
CA ASP A 166 -2.32 6.95 25.85
C ASP A 166 -1.67 8.28 25.42
N SER A 167 -2.42 9.38 25.49
CA SER A 167 -1.91 10.70 25.12
C SER A 167 -0.77 11.19 26.03
N GLN A 168 -0.78 10.81 27.31
CA GLN A 168 0.22 11.23 28.29
C GLN A 168 1.55 10.56 28.02
N SER A 169 1.53 9.25 27.82
CA SER A 169 2.69 8.51 27.35
C SER A 169 3.14 8.97 25.97
N ALA A 170 2.24 9.33 25.05
CA ALA A 170 2.63 9.93 23.77
C ALA A 170 3.44 11.23 23.96
N ALA A 171 3.02 12.11 24.89
CA ALA A 171 3.73 13.35 25.20
C ALA A 171 5.10 13.10 25.83
N VAL A 172 5.21 12.10 26.72
CA VAL A 172 6.49 11.71 27.35
C VAL A 172 7.43 11.07 26.34
N LEU A 173 6.95 10.07 25.59
CA LEU A 173 7.72 9.39 24.55
C LEU A 173 8.18 10.37 23.47
N GLY A 174 7.30 11.31 23.09
CA GLY A 174 7.55 12.38 22.11
C GLY A 174 8.71 13.32 22.45
N GLN A 175 9.14 13.38 23.72
CA GLN A 175 10.35 14.14 24.11
C GLN A 175 11.64 13.45 23.65
N VAL A 176 11.61 12.13 23.46
CA VAL A 176 12.76 11.34 23.00
C VAL A 176 12.63 11.04 21.50
N HIS A 177 11.51 10.46 21.11
CA HIS A 177 11.26 10.02 19.73
C HIS A 177 9.77 10.11 19.42
N THR A 178 9.38 10.27 18.15
CA THR A 178 7.98 10.20 17.72
C THR A 178 7.31 8.92 18.22
N PRO A 179 6.19 9.00 19.00
CA PRO A 179 5.47 7.86 19.54
C PRO A 179 4.79 7.08 18.42
N ARG A 180 4.89 5.75 18.49
CA ARG A 180 4.44 4.84 17.43
C ARG A 180 4.02 3.49 17.97
N LEU A 181 2.93 2.98 17.46
CA LEU A 181 2.45 1.62 17.64
C LEU A 181 3.38 0.64 16.92
N ASN A 182 3.56 -0.54 17.50
CA ASN A 182 4.47 -1.60 17.08
C ASN A 182 5.97 -1.21 17.10
N ALA A 183 6.32 -0.02 17.60
CA ALA A 183 7.72 0.38 17.77
C ALA A 183 8.35 -0.31 18.96
N SER A 184 9.66 -0.51 18.88
CA SER A 184 10.47 -1.01 19.97
C SER A 184 10.53 0.03 21.10
N ILE A 185 10.30 -0.40 22.35
CA ILE A 185 10.46 0.46 23.53
C ILE A 185 11.90 0.96 23.67
N PHE A 186 12.86 0.24 23.08
CA PHE A 186 14.27 0.59 23.09
C PHE A 186 14.60 1.82 22.23
N ASP A 187 13.67 2.26 21.38
CA ASP A 187 13.78 3.53 20.64
C ASP A 187 13.62 4.73 21.58
N TYR A 188 13.00 4.54 22.74
CA TYR A 188 12.69 5.59 23.71
C TYR A 188 13.54 5.49 24.98
N PHE A 189 13.88 4.27 25.40
CA PHE A 189 14.64 4.03 26.64
C PHE A 189 15.84 3.12 26.41
N LYS A 190 16.92 3.32 27.16
CA LYS A 190 18.11 2.45 27.08
C LYS A 190 17.78 0.99 27.42
N ARG A 191 18.16 0.08 26.51
CA ARG A 191 17.92 -1.37 26.58
C ARG A 191 18.27 -2.01 27.93
N ALA A 192 19.45 -1.69 28.48
CA ALA A 192 19.95 -2.31 29.71
C ALA A 192 19.00 -2.13 30.91
N ALA A 193 18.39 -0.94 31.05
CA ALA A 193 17.48 -0.66 32.17
C ALA A 193 16.18 -1.46 32.05
N ILE A 194 15.59 -1.49 30.85
CA ILE A 194 14.35 -2.20 30.55
C ILE A 194 14.53 -3.71 30.72
N GLU A 195 15.59 -4.30 30.16
CA GLU A 195 15.84 -5.75 30.25
C GLU A 195 16.12 -6.19 31.69
N THR A 196 16.85 -5.39 32.47
CA THR A 196 17.10 -5.68 33.89
C THR A 196 15.79 -5.67 34.70
N ALA A 197 14.92 -4.69 34.45
CA ALA A 197 13.62 -4.61 35.10
C ALA A 197 12.70 -5.77 34.68
N TRP A 198 12.68 -6.13 33.40
CA TRP A 198 11.91 -7.24 32.84
C TRP A 198 12.36 -8.60 33.41
N ALA A 199 13.67 -8.85 33.50
CA ALA A 199 14.19 -10.07 34.11
C ALA A 199 13.81 -10.20 35.59
N LYS A 200 13.78 -9.08 36.33
CA LYS A 200 13.30 -9.05 37.71
C LYS A 200 11.80 -9.32 37.79
N LEU A 201 11.00 -8.71 36.89
CA LEU A 201 9.55 -8.86 36.80
C LEU A 201 9.15 -10.32 36.55
N ILE A 202 9.77 -10.99 35.57
CA ILE A 202 9.50 -12.42 35.27
C ILE A 202 9.85 -13.28 36.48
N LYS A 203 10.94 -12.99 37.17
CA LYS A 203 11.41 -13.78 38.32
C LYS A 203 10.50 -13.62 39.55
N THR A 204 10.00 -12.42 39.82
CA THR A 204 9.20 -12.12 41.02
C THR A 204 7.70 -12.24 40.80
N GLY A 205 7.22 -12.05 39.56
CA GLY A 205 5.81 -11.88 39.25
C GLY A 205 5.18 -10.64 39.91
N GLN A 206 6.00 -9.69 40.37
CA GLN A 206 5.58 -8.50 41.11
C GLN A 206 6.05 -7.24 40.40
N GLU A 207 5.36 -6.12 40.66
CA GLU A 207 5.72 -4.80 40.15
C GLU A 207 7.18 -4.43 40.45
N VAL A 208 7.86 -3.85 39.46
CA VAL A 208 9.25 -3.41 39.55
C VAL A 208 9.34 -1.91 39.24
N ALA A 209 9.75 -1.12 40.24
CA ALA A 209 10.13 0.28 40.05
C ALA A 209 11.62 0.40 39.69
N PHE A 210 11.96 1.26 38.73
CA PHE A 210 13.32 1.49 38.25
C PHE A 210 13.43 2.83 37.50
N THR A 211 14.66 3.28 37.26
CA THR A 211 14.94 4.47 36.44
C THR A 211 15.52 4.03 35.10
N ALA A 212 15.11 4.68 34.01
CA ALA A 212 15.74 4.47 32.70
C ALA A 212 16.06 5.81 32.05
N ASN A 213 17.24 5.89 31.43
CA ASN A 213 17.60 7.05 30.60
C ASN A 213 16.87 6.97 29.25
N GLY A 214 16.57 8.12 28.67
CA GLY A 214 16.15 8.25 27.28
C GLY A 214 17.20 7.67 26.31
N ALA A 215 16.74 7.16 25.16
CA ALA A 215 17.62 6.59 24.14
C ALA A 215 18.48 7.66 23.43
N GLU A 216 17.86 8.80 23.07
CA GLU A 216 18.51 9.91 22.35
C GLU A 216 18.92 11.09 23.26
N GLY A 217 18.70 11.01 24.59
CA GLY A 217 18.91 12.13 25.52
C GLY A 217 19.48 11.74 26.88
N GLU A 218 19.83 12.74 27.68
CA GLU A 218 20.31 12.56 29.07
C GLU A 218 19.18 12.67 30.12
N GLN A 219 17.92 12.68 29.67
CA GLN A 219 16.78 12.68 30.59
C GLN A 219 16.59 11.31 31.23
N ASP A 220 16.37 11.31 32.54
CA ASP A 220 16.04 10.13 33.33
C ASP A 220 14.55 10.10 33.62
N PHE A 221 13.95 8.93 33.41
CA PHE A 221 12.53 8.68 33.63
C PHE A 221 12.35 7.68 34.78
N GLU A 222 11.46 8.01 35.71
CA GLU A 222 11.02 7.07 36.74
C GLU A 222 9.92 6.18 36.18
N LEU A 223 10.15 4.87 36.22
CA LEU A 223 9.32 3.88 35.55
C LEU A 223 8.85 2.82 36.55
N ARG A 224 7.62 2.37 36.39
CA ARG A 224 7.05 1.21 37.09
C ARG A 224 6.57 0.19 36.08
N MET A 225 7.07 -1.03 36.17
CA MET A 225 6.72 -2.15 35.30
C MET A 225 5.81 -3.12 36.04
N LYS A 226 4.63 -3.41 35.47
CA LYS A 226 3.66 -4.37 36.00
C LYS A 226 3.52 -5.56 35.04
N PRO A 227 3.43 -6.81 35.54
CA PRO A 227 3.22 -7.96 34.67
C PRO A 227 1.81 -7.93 34.08
N LEU A 228 1.68 -8.39 32.83
CA LEU A 228 0.40 -8.73 32.25
C LEU A 228 0.07 -10.19 32.54
N ASP A 229 -1.22 -10.47 32.71
CA ASP A 229 -1.70 -11.84 32.88
C ASP A 229 -1.26 -12.70 31.69
N GLN A 230 -0.81 -13.93 31.99
CA GLN A 230 -0.38 -14.95 31.01
C GLN A 230 0.94 -14.68 30.26
N GLY A 231 1.79 -13.75 30.72
CA GLY A 231 3.15 -13.58 30.16
C GLY A 231 3.18 -13.00 28.74
N SER A 232 2.08 -12.37 28.31
CA SER A 232 1.93 -11.70 27.02
C SER A 232 2.73 -10.38 26.91
N GLY A 233 3.27 -9.90 28.03
CA GLY A 233 4.15 -8.74 28.10
C GLY A 233 4.12 -8.04 29.45
N TYR A 234 4.20 -6.71 29.44
CA TYR A 234 4.13 -5.87 30.63
C TYR A 234 3.46 -4.52 30.35
N MET A 235 2.93 -3.91 31.40
CA MET A 235 2.51 -2.51 31.40
C MET A 235 3.61 -1.66 32.00
N LEU A 236 4.01 -0.62 31.29
CA LEU A 236 4.97 0.39 31.73
C LEU A 236 4.23 1.66 32.10
N ILE A 237 4.42 2.10 33.34
CA ILE A 237 3.86 3.32 33.89
C ILE A 237 5.01 4.31 34.03
N ILE A 238 4.89 5.50 33.44
CA ILE A 238 5.90 6.55 33.51
C ILE A 238 5.42 7.61 34.50
N ASP A 239 6.23 7.91 35.52
CA ASP A 239 5.88 8.93 36.52
C ASP A 239 6.13 10.34 35.96
N GLU A 240 5.10 11.19 35.98
CA GLU A 240 5.12 12.51 35.36
C GLU A 240 5.46 13.60 36.38
N ALA A 241 6.73 13.99 36.47
CA ALA A 241 7.11 15.17 37.24
C ALA A 241 7.04 16.49 36.44
N HIS A 242 6.96 16.46 35.09
CA HIS A 242 7.15 17.68 34.27
C HIS A 242 6.32 17.77 32.98
N ALA A 243 5.30 16.93 32.77
CA ALA A 243 4.47 17.06 31.57
C ALA A 243 3.55 18.30 31.69
N THR A 244 3.87 19.36 30.95
CA THR A 244 3.04 20.57 30.88
C THR A 244 1.94 20.28 29.86
N ILE A 245 0.74 19.92 30.31
CA ILE A 245 -0.35 19.45 29.43
C ILE A 245 -1.60 20.29 29.64
N GLU A 246 -2.21 20.75 28.54
CA GLU A 246 -3.47 21.52 28.59
C GLU A 246 -4.67 20.62 28.99
N PRO A 247 -5.54 21.06 29.91
CA PRO A 247 -6.52 20.19 30.58
C PRO A 247 -7.68 19.66 29.72
N GLU A 248 -7.98 20.25 28.56
CA GLU A 248 -9.24 20.03 27.81
C GLU A 248 -9.11 19.26 26.47
N ALA A 249 -7.91 18.84 26.05
CA ALA A 249 -7.76 18.10 24.78
C ALA A 249 -8.35 16.69 24.88
N ALA A 250 -9.09 16.25 23.86
CA ALA A 250 -9.57 14.87 23.74
C ALA A 250 -8.39 13.88 23.79
N ARG A 251 -8.53 12.80 24.57
CA ARG A 251 -7.45 11.88 24.95
C ARG A 251 -7.63 10.49 24.30
N PRO A 252 -7.38 10.33 22.99
CA PRO A 252 -7.58 9.04 22.32
C PRO A 252 -6.50 8.02 22.77
N LEU A 253 -6.94 6.81 23.12
CA LEU A 253 -6.08 5.65 23.29
C LEU A 253 -5.70 5.08 21.92
N ILE A 254 -4.41 4.88 21.68
CA ILE A 254 -3.90 4.25 20.45
C ILE A 254 -3.48 2.82 20.79
N TYR A 255 -4.00 1.83 20.06
CA TYR A 255 -3.76 0.42 20.37
C TYR A 255 -3.98 -0.54 19.18
N ASP A 256 -3.33 -1.70 19.25
CA ASP A 256 -3.69 -2.90 18.52
C ASP A 256 -3.31 -4.14 19.35
N PHE A 257 -4.27 -4.72 20.07
CA PHE A 257 -4.04 -5.85 20.97
C PHE A 257 -3.60 -7.13 20.25
N ASP A 258 -3.88 -7.25 18.94
CA ASP A 258 -3.44 -8.42 18.19
C ASP A 258 -1.89 -8.47 18.13
N LEU A 259 -1.19 -7.36 18.39
CA LEU A 259 0.28 -7.30 18.51
C LEU A 259 0.85 -8.12 19.68
N LEU A 260 0.03 -8.52 20.65
CA LEU A 260 0.42 -9.43 21.73
C LEU A 260 0.72 -10.86 21.24
N GLN A 261 0.16 -11.26 20.10
CA GLN A 261 0.21 -12.63 19.59
C GLN A 261 1.25 -12.85 18.47
N LEU A 262 1.99 -11.80 18.08
CA LEU A 262 2.93 -11.88 16.97
C LEU A 262 4.14 -12.77 17.30
N ALA A 263 4.37 -13.78 16.48
CA ALA A 263 5.52 -14.68 16.53
C ALA A 263 6.84 -13.96 16.15
N GLU A 264 7.98 -14.57 16.49
CA GLU A 264 9.31 -13.97 16.34
C GLU A 264 9.72 -13.71 14.88
N GLY A 265 10.28 -12.51 14.68
CA GLY A 265 11.48 -12.23 13.89
C GLY A 265 11.60 -12.88 12.51
N SER A 266 10.99 -12.25 11.52
CA SER A 266 11.34 -12.45 10.11
C SER A 266 11.77 -11.12 9.50
N SER A 267 12.64 -11.14 8.49
CA SER A 267 12.95 -9.92 7.74
C SER A 267 11.68 -9.30 7.14
N ALA A 268 11.69 -8.00 6.78
CA ALA A 268 10.52 -7.39 6.13
C ALA A 268 10.03 -8.23 4.92
N ASP A 269 10.96 -8.81 4.15
CA ASP A 269 10.70 -9.66 2.99
C ASP A 269 9.94 -10.96 3.32
N GLU A 270 10.15 -11.52 4.51
CA GLU A 270 9.52 -12.75 4.98
C GLU A 270 8.25 -12.49 5.80
N THR A 271 8.04 -11.23 6.21
CA THR A 271 6.89 -10.82 7.00
C THR A 271 5.63 -10.81 6.14
N ARG A 272 4.51 -11.27 6.71
CA ARG A 272 3.21 -11.26 6.00
C ARG A 272 2.76 -9.83 5.74
N LEU A 273 2.11 -9.59 4.61
CA LEU A 273 1.57 -8.28 4.26
C LEU A 273 0.63 -7.74 5.36
N SER A 274 -0.20 -8.61 5.94
CA SER A 274 -1.07 -8.30 7.08
C SER A 274 -0.38 -7.96 8.39
N ASP A 275 0.93 -8.23 8.54
CA ASP A 275 1.66 -8.09 9.80
C ASP A 275 2.67 -6.93 9.76
N LEU A 276 2.84 -6.31 8.58
CA LEU A 276 3.76 -5.20 8.36
C LEU A 276 3.25 -3.88 8.94
N THR A 277 4.23 -3.03 9.24
CA THR A 277 4.02 -1.61 9.47
C THR A 277 4.39 -0.85 8.21
N PHE A 278 3.47 -0.03 7.71
CA PHE A 278 3.68 0.86 6.58
C PHE A 278 3.62 2.32 7.02
N VAL A 279 4.40 3.15 6.36
CA VAL A 279 4.29 4.61 6.43
C VAL A 279 3.91 5.08 5.03
N VAL A 280 2.66 5.47 4.88
CA VAL A 280 2.13 5.95 3.60
C VAL A 280 2.30 7.45 3.57
N PHE A 281 2.95 7.97 2.54
CA PHE A 281 3.20 9.40 2.42
C PHE A 281 3.00 9.90 1.00
N ASP A 282 2.84 11.22 0.92
CA ASP A 282 2.72 12.00 -0.31
C ASP A 282 3.41 13.36 -0.09
N SER A 283 3.84 14.00 -1.17
CA SER A 283 4.46 15.32 -1.14
C SER A 283 3.89 16.27 -2.18
N GLU A 284 3.61 17.50 -1.74
CA GLU A 284 3.31 18.59 -2.67
C GLU A 284 4.58 19.39 -2.93
N THR A 285 4.78 19.84 -4.17
CA THR A 285 6.05 20.39 -4.63
C THR A 285 5.88 21.66 -5.46
N THR A 286 6.95 22.45 -5.60
CA THR A 286 6.99 23.61 -6.49
C THR A 286 6.96 23.19 -7.97
N GLY A 287 7.20 21.92 -8.30
CA GLY A 287 7.20 21.40 -9.67
C GLY A 287 7.64 19.93 -9.74
N LEU A 288 7.74 19.40 -10.96
CA LEU A 288 7.89 17.95 -11.20
C LEU A 288 9.35 17.46 -11.32
N LEU A 289 10.34 18.31 -11.09
CA LEU A 289 11.75 17.98 -11.27
C LEU A 289 12.49 17.96 -9.92
N PRO A 290 12.72 16.78 -9.31
CA PRO A 290 13.40 16.66 -8.01
C PRO A 290 14.82 17.24 -7.93
N HIS A 291 15.44 17.63 -9.05
CA HIS A 291 16.76 18.27 -9.07
C HIS A 291 16.69 19.81 -9.17
N LYS A 292 15.50 20.39 -9.32
CA LYS A 292 15.27 21.85 -9.47
C LYS A 292 14.18 22.39 -8.56
N ASP A 293 13.16 21.58 -8.30
CA ASP A 293 12.00 21.94 -7.50
C ASP A 293 12.19 21.55 -6.03
N GLU A 294 11.31 22.04 -5.17
CA GLU A 294 11.32 21.77 -3.74
C GLU A 294 9.96 21.34 -3.20
N ILE A 295 9.96 20.67 -2.05
CA ILE A 295 8.74 20.25 -1.36
C ILE A 295 8.14 21.44 -0.60
N VAL A 296 6.81 21.56 -0.67
CA VAL A 296 6.01 22.57 0.04
C VAL A 296 5.07 21.98 1.09
N GLN A 297 4.79 20.68 1.02
CA GLN A 297 4.07 19.95 2.07
C GLN A 297 4.50 18.47 2.10
N LEU A 298 4.58 17.91 3.31
CA LEU A 298 4.66 16.46 3.53
C LEU A 298 3.45 15.98 4.34
N GLY A 299 2.75 14.99 3.81
CA GLY A 299 1.67 14.29 4.49
C GLY A 299 2.03 12.82 4.63
N ALA A 300 1.99 12.28 5.85
CA ALA A 300 2.24 10.86 6.09
C ALA A 300 1.36 10.31 7.19
N LEU A 301 1.08 9.02 7.15
CA LEU A 301 0.32 8.31 8.16
C LEU A 301 0.81 6.87 8.31
N ARG A 302 0.61 6.30 9.49
CA ARG A 302 1.02 4.92 9.77
C ARG A 302 -0.14 3.95 9.56
N VAL A 303 0.17 2.83 8.93
CA VAL A 303 -0.72 1.68 8.78
C VAL A 303 -0.05 0.50 9.46
N VAL A 304 -0.67 -0.01 10.52
CA VAL A 304 -0.21 -1.20 11.23
C VAL A 304 -1.20 -2.30 10.95
N ARG A 305 -0.72 -3.42 10.43
CA ARG A 305 -1.53 -4.61 10.15
C ARG A 305 -2.76 -4.35 9.27
N GLY A 306 -2.56 -3.55 8.21
CA GLY A 306 -3.62 -3.18 7.28
C GLY A 306 -4.68 -2.24 7.87
N LYS A 307 -4.42 -1.61 9.03
CA LYS A 307 -5.31 -0.61 9.66
C LYS A 307 -4.57 0.72 9.80
N ILE A 308 -5.21 1.82 9.38
CA ILE A 308 -4.68 3.17 9.62
C ILE A 308 -4.70 3.45 11.13
N VAL A 309 -3.54 3.82 11.68
CA VAL A 309 -3.41 4.15 13.10
C VAL A 309 -3.83 5.61 13.31
N GLN A 310 -4.95 5.80 14.01
CA GLN A 310 -5.46 7.14 14.30
C GLN A 310 -4.49 7.89 15.23
N GLY A 311 -4.19 9.15 14.91
CA GLY A 311 -3.26 9.98 15.69
C GLY A 311 -1.78 9.82 15.31
N GLU A 312 -1.40 8.77 14.57
CA GLU A 312 -0.07 8.64 13.99
C GLU A 312 -0.06 9.22 12.57
N ALA A 313 -0.01 10.54 12.50
CA ALA A 313 0.05 11.30 11.26
C ALA A 313 1.10 12.41 11.34
N LEU A 314 1.74 12.69 10.21
CA LEU A 314 2.65 13.81 10.01
C LEU A 314 2.05 14.72 8.93
N ASP A 315 1.68 15.94 9.28
CA ASP A 315 1.23 16.96 8.31
C ASP A 315 2.08 18.21 8.50
N MET A 316 2.95 18.49 7.54
CA MET A 316 3.90 19.59 7.63
C MET A 316 3.86 20.42 6.37
N LEU A 317 3.51 21.71 6.49
CA LEU A 317 3.92 22.70 5.51
C LEU A 317 5.43 22.90 5.59
N VAL A 318 6.05 23.12 4.44
CA VAL A 318 7.50 23.23 4.29
C VAL A 318 7.81 24.53 3.55
N ASN A 319 8.75 25.31 4.09
CA ASN A 319 9.29 26.46 3.38
C ASN A 319 10.27 25.97 2.29
N PRO A 320 9.93 26.09 0.99
CA PRO A 320 10.79 25.63 -0.10
C PRO A 320 12.00 26.53 -0.34
N MET A 321 12.11 27.66 0.37
CA MET A 321 13.16 28.68 0.19
C MET A 321 13.25 29.26 -1.23
N MET A 322 12.16 29.13 -1.99
CA MET A 322 12.00 29.63 -3.36
C MET A 322 10.52 29.97 -3.62
N PRO A 323 10.21 30.87 -4.58
CA PRO A 323 8.83 31.18 -4.91
C PRO A 323 8.08 29.95 -5.44
N ILE A 324 6.84 29.75 -4.99
CA ILE A 324 5.97 28.69 -5.51
C ILE A 324 5.38 29.14 -6.85
N PRO A 325 5.59 28.39 -7.96
CA PRO A 325 4.99 28.73 -9.24
C PRO A 325 3.46 28.75 -9.17
N PRO A 326 2.79 29.73 -9.82
CA PRO A 326 1.32 29.81 -9.81
C PRO A 326 0.62 28.57 -10.37
N GLY A 327 1.32 27.78 -11.21
CA GLY A 327 0.83 26.49 -11.69
C GLY A 327 0.64 25.48 -10.57
N SER A 328 1.63 25.34 -9.70
CA SER A 328 1.64 24.40 -8.58
C SER A 328 0.61 24.83 -7.53
N THR A 329 0.56 26.12 -7.17
CA THR A 329 -0.48 26.66 -6.28
C THR A 329 -1.90 26.40 -6.77
N ARG A 330 -2.16 26.40 -8.09
CA ARG A 330 -3.49 26.07 -8.62
C ARG A 330 -3.89 24.61 -8.42
N VAL A 331 -2.92 23.71 -8.27
CA VAL A 331 -3.13 22.28 -8.03
C VAL A 331 -3.37 22.04 -6.55
N HIS A 332 -2.39 22.39 -5.70
CA HIS A 332 -2.38 22.02 -4.29
C HIS A 332 -2.86 23.11 -3.33
N GLY A 333 -3.14 24.32 -3.84
CA GLY A 333 -3.69 25.44 -3.04
C GLY A 333 -2.70 26.14 -2.10
N ILE A 334 -1.46 25.67 -2.01
CA ILE A 334 -0.44 26.23 -1.10
C ILE A 334 0.19 27.48 -1.73
N THR A 335 0.22 28.56 -0.96
CA THR A 335 0.76 29.87 -1.36
C THR A 335 2.05 30.18 -0.60
N ASP A 336 2.90 31.07 -1.14
CA ASP A 336 4.12 31.53 -0.45
C ASP A 336 3.82 32.05 0.96
N ALA A 337 2.68 32.73 1.15
CA ALA A 337 2.25 33.27 2.44
C ALA A 337 1.97 32.18 3.49
N MET A 338 1.57 30.98 3.07
CA MET A 338 1.30 29.86 3.99
C MET A 338 2.58 29.20 4.49
N VAL A 339 3.67 29.27 3.69
CA VAL A 339 4.91 28.53 3.97
C VAL A 339 6.07 29.41 4.40
N VAL A 340 5.94 30.74 4.37
CA VAL A 340 7.04 31.67 4.70
C VAL A 340 7.63 31.43 6.09
N ASP A 341 6.78 31.14 7.09
CA ASP A 341 7.19 30.86 8.47
C ASP A 341 7.23 29.34 8.77
N ALA A 342 6.98 28.50 7.77
CA ALA A 342 7.00 27.05 7.94
C ALA A 342 8.43 26.50 8.10
N ALA A 343 8.54 25.27 8.59
CA ALA A 343 9.83 24.65 8.80
C ALA A 343 10.59 24.47 7.47
N PRO A 344 11.92 24.64 7.43
CA PRO A 344 12.69 24.35 6.23
C PRO A 344 12.69 22.84 5.95
N ILE A 345 12.94 22.50 4.69
CA ILE A 345 12.94 21.13 4.19
C ILE A 345 13.73 20.13 5.04
N ASP A 346 14.84 20.55 5.64
CA ASP A 346 15.69 19.67 6.46
C ASP A 346 14.99 19.15 7.71
N ARG A 347 14.21 20.02 8.35
CA ARG A 347 13.44 19.63 9.53
C ARG A 347 12.31 18.69 9.14
N ALA A 348 11.67 18.94 8.01
CA ALA A 348 10.58 18.11 7.51
C ALA A 348 11.07 16.71 7.10
N VAL A 349 12.18 16.62 6.37
CA VAL A 349 12.81 15.35 5.96
C VAL A 349 13.32 14.56 7.17
N ASN A 350 13.93 15.23 8.16
CA ASN A 350 14.37 14.57 9.39
C ASN A 350 13.18 14.06 10.24
N ALA A 351 12.11 14.86 10.35
CA ALA A 351 10.89 14.45 11.03
C ALA A 351 10.23 13.25 10.32
N PHE A 352 10.18 13.25 8.99
CA PHE A 352 9.67 12.14 8.21
C PHE A 352 10.53 10.89 8.33
N HIS A 353 11.86 11.01 8.29
CA HIS A 353 12.79 9.88 8.48
C HIS A 353 12.57 9.21 9.84
N LYS A 354 12.47 10.01 10.91
CA LYS A 354 12.09 9.52 12.24
C LYS A 354 10.72 8.86 12.23
N PHE A 355 9.71 9.46 11.62
CA PHE A 355 8.36 8.90 11.54
C PHE A 355 8.30 7.56 10.78
N ALA A 356 9.16 7.41 9.77
CA ALA A 356 9.26 6.24 8.89
C ALA A 356 10.05 5.06 9.48
N HIS A 357 10.70 5.24 10.63
CA HIS A 357 11.52 4.21 11.27
C HIS A 357 10.79 2.86 11.42
N ASP A 358 11.51 1.77 11.13
CA ASP A 358 11.04 0.38 11.13
C ASP A 358 9.73 0.14 10.36
N ALA A 359 9.51 0.89 9.27
CA ALA A 359 8.36 0.72 8.40
C ALA A 359 8.75 0.55 6.93
N VAL A 360 7.85 -0.08 6.18
CA VAL A 360 7.85 -0.01 4.71
C VAL A 360 7.30 1.34 4.30
N ILE A 361 8.07 2.13 3.55
CA ILE A 361 7.60 3.40 2.99
C ILE A 361 6.69 3.11 1.80
N VAL A 362 5.55 3.76 1.73
CA VAL A 362 4.57 3.60 0.67
C VAL A 362 4.22 4.96 0.08
N ALA A 363 4.24 5.05 -1.25
CA ALA A 363 3.77 6.22 -1.98
C ALA A 363 3.07 5.79 -3.28
N HIS A 364 2.33 6.70 -3.88
CA HIS A 364 1.72 6.51 -5.19
C HIS A 364 2.62 7.12 -6.26
N ASN A 365 3.28 6.27 -7.06
CA ASN A 365 4.44 6.67 -7.88
C ASN A 365 5.67 7.02 -7.01
N ALA A 366 5.99 6.12 -6.07
CA ALA A 366 7.04 6.29 -5.08
C ALA A 366 8.41 6.79 -5.60
N PRO A 367 8.90 6.46 -6.82
CA PRO A 367 10.14 7.02 -7.33
C PRO A 367 10.19 8.56 -7.34
N PHE A 368 9.05 9.23 -7.53
CA PHE A 368 8.97 10.69 -7.52
C PHE A 368 9.26 11.27 -6.14
N ASP A 369 8.47 10.91 -5.12
CA ASP A 369 8.61 11.42 -3.76
C ASP A 369 9.95 11.02 -3.13
N MET A 370 10.36 9.77 -3.36
CA MET A 370 11.63 9.26 -2.84
C MET A 370 12.84 9.98 -3.45
N ALA A 371 12.75 10.50 -4.68
CA ALA A 371 13.85 11.27 -5.27
C ALA A 371 14.15 12.54 -4.48
N PHE A 372 13.13 13.22 -3.93
CA PHE A 372 13.33 14.35 -3.03
C PHE A 372 13.95 13.88 -1.71
N MET A 373 13.42 12.80 -1.11
CA MET A 373 13.97 12.27 0.15
C MET A 373 15.45 11.91 0.05
N HIS A 374 15.86 11.21 -1.02
CA HIS A 374 17.25 10.87 -1.27
C HIS A 374 18.15 12.09 -1.49
N ARG A 375 17.65 13.13 -2.18
CA ARG A 375 18.40 14.38 -2.39
C ARG A 375 18.78 15.03 -1.05
N HIS A 376 17.82 15.14 -0.13
CA HIS A 376 18.06 15.73 1.19
C HIS A 376 18.81 14.79 2.12
N GLY A 377 18.59 13.47 2.02
CA GLY A 377 19.28 12.48 2.84
C GLY A 377 20.80 12.57 2.73
N ASN A 378 21.33 12.68 1.50
CA ASN A 378 22.77 12.85 1.26
C ASN A 378 23.34 14.10 1.95
N ARG A 379 22.58 15.20 1.99
CA ARG A 379 23.01 16.46 2.62
C ARG A 379 22.93 16.40 4.15
N LEU A 380 21.97 15.65 4.68
CA LEU A 380 21.72 15.52 6.12
C LEU A 380 22.43 14.33 6.78
N GLY A 381 23.11 13.49 5.99
CA GLY A 381 23.71 12.25 6.49
C GLY A 381 22.69 11.19 6.88
N LEU A 382 21.47 11.26 6.32
CA LEU A 382 20.40 10.29 6.55
C LEU A 382 20.48 9.19 5.49
N SER A 383 20.45 7.93 5.93
CA SER A 383 20.33 6.78 5.06
C SER A 383 18.86 6.39 4.88
N TRP A 384 18.46 6.15 3.62
CA TRP A 384 17.11 5.72 3.26
C TRP A 384 17.12 4.23 2.90
N ASP A 385 17.40 3.39 3.89
CA ASP A 385 17.45 1.92 3.74
C ASP A 385 16.07 1.25 3.87
N HIS A 386 15.03 2.06 4.06
CA HIS A 386 13.64 1.60 4.18
C HIS A 386 13.22 0.84 2.92
N PRO A 387 12.53 -0.31 3.07
CA PRO A 387 11.88 -0.92 1.94
C PRO A 387 10.78 0.00 1.39
N VAL A 388 10.67 0.10 0.07
CA VAL A 388 9.72 0.99 -0.60
C VAL A 388 8.68 0.18 -1.38
N LEU A 389 7.41 0.52 -1.20
CA LEU A 389 6.28 -0.01 -1.94
C LEU A 389 5.64 1.09 -2.79
N ASP A 390 5.58 0.88 -4.09
CA ASP A 390 4.84 1.73 -5.01
C ASP A 390 3.43 1.17 -5.25
N THR A 391 2.40 1.92 -4.86
CA THR A 391 1.01 1.50 -5.05
C THR A 391 0.61 1.40 -6.53
N VAL A 392 1.27 2.12 -7.44
CA VAL A 392 1.08 1.97 -8.89
C VAL A 392 1.48 0.56 -9.32
N LEU A 393 2.68 0.11 -8.92
CA LEU A 393 3.16 -1.24 -9.25
C LEU A 393 2.34 -2.33 -8.55
N ALA A 394 1.98 -2.13 -7.28
CA ALA A 394 1.13 -3.07 -6.56
C ALA A 394 -0.26 -3.20 -7.22
N SER A 395 -0.82 -2.09 -7.68
CA SER A 395 -2.09 -2.08 -8.42
C SER A 395 -1.98 -2.71 -9.80
N ALA A 396 -0.85 -2.53 -10.52
CA ALA A 396 -0.59 -3.23 -11.77
C ALA A 396 -0.44 -4.75 -11.58
N VAL A 397 0.14 -5.19 -10.46
CA VAL A 397 0.15 -6.61 -10.08
C VAL A 397 -1.28 -7.11 -9.91
N LEU A 398 -2.15 -6.39 -9.20
CA LEU A 398 -3.54 -6.82 -8.94
C LEU A 398 -4.45 -6.75 -10.16
N PHE A 399 -4.47 -5.63 -10.87
CA PHE A 399 -5.46 -5.28 -11.89
C PHE A 399 -4.93 -5.42 -13.32
N GLY A 400 -3.63 -5.64 -13.51
CA GLY A 400 -2.98 -5.75 -14.82
C GLY A 400 -2.37 -4.43 -15.29
N ALA A 401 -1.26 -4.49 -16.02
CA ALA A 401 -0.48 -3.31 -16.42
C ALA A 401 -1.20 -2.38 -17.41
N SER A 402 -2.23 -2.87 -18.11
CA SER A 402 -2.98 -2.10 -19.11
C SER A 402 -4.11 -1.22 -18.54
N GLU A 403 -4.41 -1.36 -17.25
CA GLU A 403 -5.43 -0.56 -16.58
C GLU A 403 -4.91 0.84 -16.21
N SER A 404 -5.82 1.78 -15.95
CA SER A 404 -5.44 3.03 -15.30
C SER A 404 -5.10 2.78 -13.84
N HIS A 405 -3.94 3.29 -13.43
CA HIS A 405 -3.37 3.17 -12.09
C HIS A 405 -3.13 4.53 -11.46
N THR A 406 -3.85 5.58 -11.89
CA THR A 406 -3.87 6.85 -11.16
C THR A 406 -4.57 6.67 -9.81
N LEU A 407 -4.24 7.51 -8.83
CA LEU A 407 -4.85 7.44 -7.51
C LEU A 407 -6.38 7.58 -7.59
N ASP A 408 -6.90 8.45 -8.45
CA ASP A 408 -8.35 8.59 -8.69
C ASP A 408 -8.95 7.29 -9.22
N ALA A 409 -8.31 6.66 -10.23
CA ALA A 409 -8.80 5.40 -10.79
C ALA A 409 -8.78 4.26 -9.76
N LEU A 410 -7.81 4.24 -8.85
CA LEU A 410 -7.77 3.29 -7.74
C LEU A 410 -8.85 3.58 -6.70
N CYS A 411 -9.08 4.84 -6.37
CA CYS A 411 -10.12 5.25 -5.43
C CYS A 411 -11.51 4.87 -5.95
N ASP A 412 -11.81 5.21 -7.20
CA ASP A 412 -13.05 4.84 -7.87
C ASP A 412 -13.24 3.32 -7.91
N ARG A 413 -12.18 2.58 -8.30
CA ARG A 413 -12.22 1.11 -8.40
C ARG A 413 -12.43 0.43 -7.05
N LEU A 414 -11.89 0.99 -5.98
CA LEU A 414 -11.89 0.40 -4.63
C LEU A 414 -12.96 0.99 -3.70
N GLY A 415 -13.79 1.91 -4.20
CA GLY A 415 -14.83 2.58 -3.41
C GLY A 415 -14.26 3.40 -2.26
N VAL A 416 -13.11 4.05 -2.49
CA VAL A 416 -12.48 4.97 -1.54
C VAL A 416 -12.96 6.38 -1.88
N GLU A 417 -13.71 6.99 -0.97
CA GLU A 417 -14.16 8.37 -1.12
C GLU A 417 -13.15 9.34 -0.49
N ILE A 418 -12.77 10.37 -1.23
CA ILE A 418 -11.92 11.47 -0.76
C ILE A 418 -12.75 12.76 -0.86
N PRO A 419 -12.91 13.52 0.23
CA PRO A 419 -13.49 14.85 0.13
C PRO A 419 -12.69 15.70 -0.86
N VAL A 420 -13.38 16.34 -1.81
CA VAL A 420 -12.74 17.17 -2.85
C VAL A 420 -11.83 18.25 -2.23
N SER A 421 -12.20 18.79 -1.07
CA SER A 421 -11.40 19.78 -0.34
C SER A 421 -10.08 19.26 0.22
N GLN A 422 -9.89 17.94 0.29
CA GLN A 422 -8.68 17.30 0.77
C GLN A 422 -7.84 16.73 -0.38
N ARG A 423 -8.40 16.65 -1.60
CA ARG A 423 -7.67 16.20 -2.79
C ARG A 423 -6.59 17.21 -3.14
N HIS A 424 -5.42 16.74 -3.56
CA HIS A 424 -4.25 17.60 -3.84
C HIS A 424 -3.77 18.36 -2.61
N SER A 425 -3.95 17.75 -1.44
CA SER A 425 -3.15 18.05 -0.27
C SER A 425 -2.36 16.79 0.05
N ALA A 426 -1.11 16.95 0.47
CA ALA A 426 -0.25 15.81 0.77
C ALA A 426 -0.91 14.85 1.78
N MET A 427 -1.55 15.40 2.82
CA MET A 427 -2.26 14.60 3.82
C MET A 427 -3.53 13.91 3.27
N GLY A 428 -4.23 14.53 2.33
CA GLY A 428 -5.40 13.91 1.69
C GLY A 428 -5.01 12.77 0.76
N ASP A 429 -3.98 12.99 -0.05
CA ASP A 429 -3.49 12.00 -1.02
C ASP A 429 -2.77 10.83 -0.31
N ALA A 430 -2.04 11.09 0.77
CA ALA A 430 -1.49 10.04 1.65
C ALA A 430 -2.62 9.19 2.26
N ARG A 431 -3.71 9.80 2.75
CA ARG A 431 -4.87 9.08 3.30
C ARG A 431 -5.60 8.25 2.26
N ALA A 432 -5.80 8.79 1.07
CA ALA A 432 -6.35 8.05 -0.07
C ALA A 432 -5.50 6.83 -0.40
N THR A 433 -4.18 7.04 -0.53
CA THR A 433 -3.21 5.98 -0.81
C THR A 433 -3.21 4.91 0.28
N ALA A 434 -3.35 5.31 1.54
CA ALA A 434 -3.42 4.37 2.66
C ALA A 434 -4.70 3.55 2.65
N LEU A 435 -5.85 4.15 2.36
CA LEU A 435 -7.12 3.42 2.22
C LEU A 435 -7.05 2.44 1.05
N VAL A 436 -6.53 2.88 -0.10
CA VAL A 436 -6.26 2.04 -1.27
C VAL A 436 -5.35 0.87 -0.90
N LEU A 437 -4.23 1.12 -0.20
CA LEU A 437 -3.33 0.09 0.30
C LEU A 437 -4.08 -0.92 1.18
N CYS A 438 -4.82 -0.45 2.19
CA CYS A 438 -5.57 -1.33 3.10
C CYS A 438 -6.57 -2.22 2.35
N ARG A 439 -7.20 -1.73 1.27
CA ARG A 439 -8.08 -2.54 0.41
C ARG A 439 -7.32 -3.52 -0.46
N MET A 440 -6.12 -3.18 -0.93
CA MET A 440 -5.30 -4.05 -1.79
C MET A 440 -4.60 -5.18 -1.03
N LEU A 441 -4.20 -4.99 0.23
CA LEU A 441 -3.50 -6.01 1.03
C LEU A 441 -4.23 -7.37 1.05
N PRO A 442 -5.53 -7.48 1.44
CA PRO A 442 -6.22 -8.77 1.42
C PRO A 442 -6.38 -9.34 0.00
N MET A 443 -6.45 -8.48 -1.02
CA MET A 443 -6.52 -8.91 -2.43
C MET A 443 -5.20 -9.51 -2.93
N LEU A 444 -4.07 -9.01 -2.44
CA LEU A 444 -2.74 -9.57 -2.73
C LEU A 444 -2.58 -10.93 -2.08
N GLU A 445 -2.99 -11.05 -0.81
CA GLU A 445 -2.96 -12.31 -0.08
C GLU A 445 -3.86 -13.37 -0.73
N ALA A 446 -5.05 -12.99 -1.19
CA ALA A 446 -5.96 -13.86 -1.95
C ALA A 446 -5.37 -14.33 -3.31
N ARG A 447 -4.35 -13.64 -3.84
CA ARG A 447 -3.58 -14.08 -5.03
C ARG A 447 -2.47 -15.07 -4.69
N GLY A 448 -2.26 -15.38 -3.41
CA GLY A 448 -1.11 -16.14 -2.92
C GLY A 448 0.15 -15.28 -2.73
N ILE A 449 0.04 -13.95 -2.79
CA ILE A 449 1.15 -13.03 -2.46
C ILE A 449 1.06 -12.74 -0.96
N ALA A 450 1.66 -13.61 -0.14
CA ALA A 450 1.50 -13.57 1.31
C ALA A 450 2.52 -12.68 2.02
N THR A 451 3.76 -12.59 1.50
CA THR A 451 4.84 -11.82 2.13
C THR A 451 5.26 -10.61 1.30
N PHE A 452 5.95 -9.67 1.93
CA PHE A 452 6.50 -8.50 1.23
C PHE A 452 7.48 -8.89 0.11
N GLY A 453 8.34 -9.89 0.35
CA GLY A 453 9.29 -10.39 -0.64
C GLY A 453 8.60 -10.98 -1.87
N ASN A 454 7.45 -11.65 -1.69
CA ASN A 454 6.63 -12.11 -2.82
C ASN A 454 6.09 -10.93 -3.63
N LEU A 455 5.61 -9.89 -2.95
CA LEU A 455 5.08 -8.69 -3.61
C LEU A 455 6.17 -7.97 -4.41
N LEU A 456 7.35 -7.77 -3.82
CA LEU A 456 8.50 -7.18 -4.51
C LEU A 456 8.92 -7.99 -5.74
N ALA A 457 8.90 -9.31 -5.65
CA ALA A 457 9.25 -10.18 -6.78
C ALA A 457 8.26 -10.01 -7.95
N GLU A 458 6.96 -9.92 -7.67
CA GLU A 458 5.94 -9.65 -8.71
C GLU A 458 6.06 -8.23 -9.27
N MET A 459 6.23 -7.22 -8.42
CA MET A 459 6.42 -5.83 -8.87
C MET A 459 7.64 -5.68 -9.79
N ARG A 460 8.75 -6.40 -9.55
CA ARG A 460 9.94 -6.39 -10.44
C ARG A 460 9.67 -7.01 -11.82
N LYS A 461 8.66 -7.87 -11.97
CA LYS A 461 8.22 -8.38 -13.27
C LYS A 461 7.42 -7.30 -14.01
N HIS A 462 6.50 -6.64 -13.31
CA HIS A 462 5.64 -5.59 -13.89
C HIS A 462 6.37 -4.26 -14.15
N GLY A 463 7.32 -3.86 -13.30
CA GLY A 463 8.09 -2.63 -13.46
C GLY A 463 9.00 -2.63 -14.69
N ARG A 464 9.42 -3.82 -15.17
CA ARG A 464 10.10 -3.95 -16.47
C ARG A 464 9.14 -3.64 -17.63
N MET A 465 7.92 -4.18 -17.57
CA MET A 465 6.89 -3.92 -18.60
C MET A 465 6.42 -2.46 -18.63
N LEU A 466 6.35 -1.78 -17.49
CA LEU A 466 5.95 -0.36 -17.43
C LEU A 466 7.05 0.60 -17.92
N LYS A 467 8.33 0.25 -17.75
CA LYS A 467 9.44 1.02 -18.35
C LYS A 467 9.48 0.92 -19.87
N ASP A 468 8.88 -0.11 -20.44
CA ASP A 468 8.78 -0.28 -21.89
C ASP A 468 7.55 0.46 -22.49
N LEU A 469 6.68 1.03 -21.64
CA LEU A 469 5.43 1.73 -22.02
C LEU A 469 5.48 3.26 -21.83
N ASN A 470 6.45 3.77 -21.07
CA ASN A 470 6.76 5.19 -20.91
C ASN A 470 8.04 5.55 -21.69
#